data_AF-A0A9N8ENG2-F1
#
_entry.id   AF-A0A9N8ENG2-F1
#
_cell.length_a   1.000
_cell.length_b   1.000
_cell.length_c   1.000
_cell.angle_alpha   90.00
_cell.angle_beta   90.00
_cell.angle_gamma   90.00
#
_symmetry.space_group_name_H-M   'P 1'
#
loop_
_entity.id
_entity.type
_entity.pdbx_description
1 polymer ?
#
loop_
_entity_poly.entity_id
_entity_poly.type
_entity_poly.pdbx_seq_one_letter_code
_entity_poly.pdbx_strand_id
1 'polypeptide(L)'
;MKVSYLLLQIIVSHFAIYASDAFYHNHCNRRRVRPQFQLDDCYLPPLDTSLTLSEASFLMSHDSATGYIKRGSLSASGLTWRYSKNQVGTVYQQLEDGARALDLRPKLLANGTVIFQHGSINIPVLFQSLVADAVQWCGDNPDELVLILSSDFAYQTSSLYDDDDDFYADEQDDTPRIVTAMSKIYDTLGVTYLHCNEVYGLTIAEIMELTQLLNGGYLLALDGQDYYGTPCAKPNWVESQLVGCYSQTLSCVRHDTVQFNALTSYILASANNEPTNDRSVLGPPANLVNFPLNEVQALWQVTAASAVIGTAHSSSILHDNEKSDINEYVMNMVYQGQLLDAVSVLAVDNVAKNGNALLSVLRTACGQSSDLTAESCGLAIDKPKLSYFRFSKLGFAMLVSVYVLIVLWIGATVVVAIQDEETNWHPRLFYTIFQRLSDKIHARSTVSADDTCNTSTGKTEQLL
;
A
#
# COMPACT_ATOMS: atom_id res chain seq x y z
N MET A 1 21.95 -42.91 -20.71
CA MET A 1 21.19 -41.73 -20.24
C MET A 1 21.89 -40.46 -20.71
N LYS A 2 21.61 -39.98 -21.93
CA LYS A 2 22.18 -38.72 -22.46
C LYS A 2 21.37 -38.17 -23.66
N VAL A 3 20.04 -38.33 -23.64
CA VAL A 3 19.16 -37.89 -24.76
C VAL A 3 18.04 -36.93 -24.31
N SER A 4 17.89 -36.63 -23.01
CA SER A 4 16.72 -35.86 -22.54
C SER A 4 16.96 -34.37 -22.29
N TYR A 5 18.08 -33.79 -22.74
CA TYR A 5 18.42 -32.38 -22.45
C TYR A 5 18.35 -31.43 -23.65
N LEU A 6 18.05 -31.91 -24.86
CA LEU A 6 18.13 -31.08 -26.07
C LEU A 6 16.79 -30.59 -26.63
N LEU A 7 15.65 -31.04 -26.09
CA LEU A 7 14.33 -30.67 -26.62
C LEU A 7 13.68 -29.45 -25.93
N LEU A 8 14.32 -28.87 -24.91
CA LEU A 8 13.75 -27.75 -24.13
C LEU A 8 14.32 -26.36 -24.51
N GLN A 9 15.13 -26.26 -25.58
CA GLN A 9 15.77 -24.99 -25.98
C GLN A 9 15.27 -24.39 -27.31
N ILE A 10 14.30 -24.99 -28.01
CA ILE A 10 13.96 -24.58 -29.38
C ILE A 10 12.65 -23.77 -29.51
N ILE A 11 11.88 -23.50 -28.44
CA ILE A 11 10.58 -22.78 -28.55
C ILE A 11 10.61 -21.36 -27.95
N VAL A 12 11.67 -20.56 -28.17
CA VAL A 12 11.66 -19.13 -27.77
C VAL A 12 12.24 -18.19 -28.83
N SER A 13 12.34 -18.60 -30.10
CA SER A 13 12.89 -17.71 -31.14
C SER A 13 11.85 -17.45 -32.23
N HIS A 14 11.50 -16.17 -32.42
CA HIS A 14 10.61 -15.53 -33.43
C HIS A 14 9.17 -15.26 -32.92
N PHE A 15 8.59 -14.05 -32.93
CA PHE A 15 8.70 -12.87 -33.80
C PHE A 15 8.30 -11.58 -33.03
N ALA A 16 8.81 -10.41 -33.44
CA ALA A 16 8.12 -9.10 -33.65
C ALA A 16 8.94 -7.87 -33.16
N ILE A 17 9.64 -7.13 -34.05
CA ILE A 17 9.37 -5.85 -34.79
C ILE A 17 9.72 -4.54 -34.04
N TYR A 18 10.22 -3.60 -34.84
CA TYR A 18 10.17 -2.13 -34.82
C TYR A 18 11.34 -1.37 -34.22
N ALA A 19 12.06 -0.70 -35.14
CA ALA A 19 12.77 0.52 -34.85
C ALA A 19 11.75 1.66 -34.79
N SER A 20 11.62 2.28 -33.63
CA SER A 20 11.08 3.62 -33.45
C SER A 20 12.11 4.42 -32.65
N ASP A 21 12.24 5.69 -33.01
CA ASP A 21 13.26 6.61 -32.54
C ASP A 21 13.30 6.80 -31.02
N ALA A 22 14.48 7.16 -30.54
CA ALA A 22 14.89 7.23 -29.15
C ALA A 22 14.01 8.13 -28.27
N PHE A 23 13.29 7.51 -27.34
CA PHE A 23 12.84 8.13 -26.09
C PHE A 23 13.64 7.48 -24.94
N TYR A 24 14.12 8.29 -24.00
CA TYR A 24 15.04 7.85 -22.95
C TYR A 24 14.32 6.94 -21.94
N HIS A 25 14.41 5.62 -22.16
CA HIS A 25 13.94 4.58 -21.24
C HIS A 25 15.00 4.26 -20.16
N ASN A 26 14.72 4.56 -18.90
CA ASN A 26 15.40 4.00 -17.70
C ASN A 26 14.32 3.67 -16.67
N HIS A 27 14.24 2.54 -15.95
CA HIS A 27 15.04 1.31 -15.87
C HIS A 27 14.13 0.15 -15.36
N CYS A 28 13.60 -0.70 -16.24
CA CYS A 28 13.01 -2.00 -15.83
C CYS A 28 14.06 -3.02 -15.34
N ASN A 29 15.36 -2.72 -15.48
CA ASN A 29 16.45 -3.64 -15.17
C ASN A 29 16.83 -3.70 -13.70
N ARG A 30 16.35 -2.77 -12.86
CA ARG A 30 16.46 -2.93 -11.40
C ARG A 30 15.31 -3.81 -10.96
N ARG A 31 15.63 -5.02 -10.47
CA ARG A 31 14.74 -6.04 -9.88
C ARG A 31 13.87 -5.55 -8.68
N ARG A 32 13.68 -4.24 -8.49
CA ARG A 32 13.04 -3.63 -7.32
C ARG A 32 11.56 -3.32 -7.58
N VAL A 33 11.21 -2.73 -8.71
CA VAL A 33 9.81 -2.56 -9.10
C VAL A 33 9.27 -3.94 -9.48
N ARG A 34 8.24 -4.40 -8.77
CA ARG A 34 7.61 -5.68 -9.07
C ARG A 34 7.12 -5.66 -10.52
N PRO A 35 7.25 -6.75 -11.31
CA PRO A 35 6.76 -6.84 -12.70
C PRO A 35 5.23 -6.71 -12.85
N GLN A 36 4.54 -6.27 -11.80
CA GLN A 36 3.12 -6.06 -11.76
C GLN A 36 2.83 -4.73 -12.45
N PHE A 37 2.50 -4.83 -13.74
CA PHE A 37 1.83 -3.80 -14.54
C PHE A 37 2.75 -2.67 -14.98
N GLN A 38 3.16 -2.80 -16.23
CA GLN A 38 4.05 -1.89 -16.91
C GLN A 38 3.39 -1.66 -18.27
N LEU A 39 3.37 -0.41 -18.75
CA LEU A 39 3.37 -0.19 -20.21
C LEU A 39 4.50 -1.05 -20.80
N ASP A 40 4.49 -1.38 -22.09
CA ASP A 40 5.43 -2.38 -22.64
C ASP A 40 6.93 -2.05 -22.38
N ASP A 41 7.25 -0.84 -21.87
CA ASP A 41 8.54 -0.29 -21.46
C ASP A 41 8.69 0.11 -19.97
N CYS A 42 7.73 -0.20 -19.08
CA CYS A 42 7.68 0.25 -17.68
C CYS A 42 7.68 1.77 -17.46
N TYR A 43 7.20 2.52 -18.44
CA TYR A 43 7.15 3.97 -18.33
C TYR A 43 6.00 4.42 -17.44
N LEU A 44 6.32 5.28 -16.47
CA LEU A 44 5.37 6.16 -15.81
C LEU A 44 5.71 7.58 -16.27
N PRO A 45 4.81 8.29 -16.95
CA PRO A 45 5.09 9.66 -17.37
C PRO A 45 5.41 10.55 -16.16
N PRO A 46 6.30 11.55 -16.29
CA PRO A 46 6.52 12.51 -15.21
C PRO A 46 5.23 13.28 -14.91
N LEU A 47 5.03 13.64 -13.65
CA LEU A 47 3.94 14.53 -13.22
C LEU A 47 4.13 15.91 -13.88
N ASP A 48 3.04 16.50 -14.38
CA ASP A 48 3.10 17.89 -14.84
C ASP A 48 3.34 18.83 -13.65
N THR A 49 4.53 19.42 -13.61
CA THR A 49 4.95 20.28 -12.50
C THR A 49 4.30 21.66 -12.50
N SER A 50 3.60 22.03 -13.58
CA SER A 50 2.85 23.29 -13.68
C SER A 50 1.46 23.25 -13.01
N LEU A 51 0.95 22.04 -12.72
CA LEU A 51 -0.30 21.87 -12.00
C LEU A 51 -0.19 22.42 -10.59
N THR A 52 -1.28 22.96 -10.06
CA THR A 52 -1.42 23.17 -8.61
C THR A 52 -1.59 21.84 -7.88
N LEU A 53 -1.32 21.83 -6.57
CA LEU A 53 -1.53 20.64 -5.75
C LEU A 53 -2.96 20.08 -5.85
N SER A 54 -3.96 20.95 -5.96
CA SER A 54 -5.37 20.56 -6.11
C SER A 54 -5.69 19.90 -7.46
N GLU A 55 -4.94 20.23 -8.51
CA GLU A 55 -5.15 19.72 -9.88
C GLU A 55 -4.37 18.43 -10.16
N ALA A 56 -3.27 18.20 -9.44
CA ALA A 56 -2.49 16.98 -9.57
C ALA A 56 -3.16 15.80 -8.85
N SER A 57 -3.22 14.65 -9.53
CA SER A 57 -3.77 13.42 -8.97
C SER A 57 -2.69 12.51 -8.37
N PHE A 58 -2.94 12.06 -7.14
CA PHE A 58 -2.08 11.12 -6.40
C PHE A 58 -2.87 9.85 -6.02
N LEU A 59 -2.22 8.69 -6.14
CA LEU A 59 -2.73 7.45 -5.56
C LEU A 59 -2.33 7.39 -4.09
N MET A 60 -3.31 7.27 -3.19
CA MET A 60 -3.07 7.19 -1.75
C MET A 60 -3.22 5.77 -1.22
N SER A 61 -2.27 5.39 -0.36
CA SER A 61 -2.42 4.23 0.50
C SER A 61 -3.21 4.59 1.75
N HIS A 62 -4.49 4.20 1.79
CA HIS A 62 -5.36 4.41 2.95
C HIS A 62 -4.86 3.65 4.19
N ASP A 63 -4.86 4.30 5.36
CA ASP A 63 -4.34 3.75 6.61
C ASP A 63 -2.97 3.05 6.43
N SER A 64 -1.99 3.77 5.86
CA SER A 64 -0.71 3.22 5.36
C SER A 64 0.03 2.39 6.41
N ALA A 65 0.02 2.83 7.68
CA ALA A 65 0.69 2.16 8.78
C ALA A 65 0.17 0.74 9.07
N THR A 66 -1.05 0.41 8.65
CA THR A 66 -1.62 -0.93 8.82
C THR A 66 -0.87 -1.99 8.02
N GLY A 67 -0.08 -1.59 7.02
CA GLY A 67 0.86 -2.42 6.28
C GLY A 67 1.84 -3.22 7.15
N TYR A 68 2.16 -2.69 8.33
CA TYR A 68 3.09 -3.30 9.28
C TYR A 68 2.42 -4.29 10.25
N ILE A 69 1.08 -4.35 10.30
CA ILE A 69 0.37 -5.34 11.13
C ILE A 69 0.70 -6.75 10.62
N LYS A 70 1.27 -7.60 11.48
CA LYS A 70 1.58 -8.99 11.14
C LYS A 70 0.30 -9.83 11.07
N ARG A 71 0.18 -10.69 10.05
CA ARG A 71 -0.91 -11.67 9.97
C ARG A 71 -0.88 -12.56 11.21
N GLY A 72 -2.05 -12.80 11.80
CA GLY A 72 -2.20 -13.58 13.03
C GLY A 72 -1.97 -12.79 14.32
N SER A 73 -1.56 -11.51 14.26
CA SER A 73 -1.53 -10.66 15.45
C SER A 73 -2.95 -10.48 15.98
N LEU A 74 -3.14 -10.75 17.27
CA LEU A 74 -4.35 -10.39 18.00
C LEU A 74 -4.22 -8.94 18.45
N SER A 75 -5.27 -8.14 18.28
CA SER A 75 -5.37 -6.87 19.00
C SER A 75 -5.89 -7.13 20.42
N ALA A 76 -5.65 -6.18 21.32
CA ALA A 76 -6.15 -6.25 22.70
C ALA A 76 -7.70 -6.33 22.78
N SER A 77 -8.42 -5.86 21.75
CA SER A 77 -9.88 -5.87 21.69
C SER A 77 -10.47 -7.17 21.09
N GLY A 78 -9.64 -8.16 20.75
CA GLY A 78 -10.10 -9.41 20.14
C GLY A 78 -10.51 -9.27 18.66
N LEU A 79 -10.56 -8.05 18.13
CA LEU A 79 -10.70 -7.80 16.70
C LEU A 79 -9.39 -8.19 16.00
N THR A 80 -9.51 -9.14 15.08
CA THR A 80 -8.37 -9.70 14.37
C THR A 80 -7.75 -8.67 13.41
N TRP A 81 -6.47 -8.84 13.11
CA TRP A 81 -5.78 -8.18 11.99
C TRP A 81 -6.59 -8.14 10.67
N ARG A 82 -7.61 -9.00 10.50
CA ARG A 82 -8.45 -9.07 9.30
C ARG A 82 -9.18 -7.77 8.98
N TYR A 83 -9.61 -7.01 9.99
CA TYR A 83 -10.38 -5.77 9.79
C TYR A 83 -9.72 -4.52 10.38
N SER A 84 -8.44 -4.63 10.76
CA SER A 84 -7.58 -3.48 11.06
C SER A 84 -6.42 -3.34 10.07
N LYS A 85 -6.25 -4.29 9.15
CA LYS A 85 -5.19 -4.30 8.14
C LYS A 85 -5.74 -3.95 6.76
N ASN A 86 -5.36 -2.78 6.26
CA ASN A 86 -5.79 -2.24 4.97
C ASN A 86 -4.71 -2.37 3.90
N GLN A 87 -3.45 -2.42 4.32
CA GLN A 87 -2.30 -2.49 3.41
C GLN A 87 -1.42 -3.72 3.63
N VAL A 88 -0.60 -4.02 2.63
CA VAL A 88 0.42 -5.07 2.67
C VAL A 88 1.80 -4.43 2.53
N GLY A 89 2.73 -4.79 3.41
CA GLY A 89 4.10 -4.35 3.32
C GLY A 89 4.38 -3.02 4.03
N THR A 90 5.66 -2.63 4.05
CA THR A 90 6.11 -1.35 4.60
C THR A 90 5.69 -0.19 3.69
N VAL A 91 5.81 1.05 4.16
CA VAL A 91 5.55 2.22 3.31
C VAL A 91 6.46 2.26 2.09
N TYR A 92 7.74 1.90 2.24
CA TYR A 92 8.63 1.72 1.08
C TYR A 92 8.00 0.81 0.01
N GLN A 93 7.44 -0.34 0.43
CA GLN A 93 6.79 -1.27 -0.49
C GLN A 93 5.48 -0.73 -1.07
N GLN A 94 4.71 0.02 -0.30
CA GLN A 94 3.48 0.66 -0.77
C GLN A 94 3.77 1.71 -1.87
N LEU A 95 4.87 2.45 -1.75
CA LEU A 95 5.33 3.41 -2.76
C LEU A 95 5.85 2.70 -4.03
N GLU A 96 6.57 1.57 -3.88
CA GLU A 96 6.93 0.68 -5.01
C GLU A 96 5.71 0.07 -5.69
N ASP A 97 4.63 -0.16 -4.94
CA ASP A 97 3.37 -0.71 -5.43
C ASP A 97 2.43 0.39 -5.99
N GLY A 98 2.88 1.65 -6.05
CA GLY A 98 2.24 2.75 -6.81
C GLY A 98 1.67 3.89 -5.96
N ALA A 99 1.75 3.83 -4.64
CA ALA A 99 1.34 4.97 -3.82
C ALA A 99 2.25 6.19 -4.07
N ARG A 100 1.66 7.37 -4.05
CA ARG A 100 2.34 8.69 -4.01
C ARG A 100 1.74 9.61 -2.93
N ALA A 101 0.77 9.11 -2.19
CA ALA A 101 0.25 9.73 -0.98
C ALA A 101 0.06 8.66 0.11
N LEU A 102 0.23 9.03 1.37
CA LEU A 102 0.17 8.14 2.52
C LEU A 102 -0.77 8.74 3.56
N ASP A 103 -1.83 7.99 3.92
CA ASP A 103 -2.73 8.35 5.03
C ASP A 103 -2.17 7.82 6.35
N LEU A 104 -1.79 8.73 7.25
CA LEU A 104 -1.24 8.43 8.57
C LEU A 104 -2.18 8.86 9.68
N ARG A 105 -2.45 7.94 10.62
CA ARG A 105 -3.26 8.19 11.81
C ARG A 105 -2.39 8.11 13.07
N PRO A 106 -1.70 9.19 13.45
CA PRO A 106 -0.73 9.14 14.53
C PRO A 106 -1.41 9.14 15.91
N LYS A 107 -0.74 8.53 16.87
CA LYS A 107 -1.14 8.49 18.26
C LYS A 107 0.03 8.83 19.17
N LEU A 108 -0.15 9.83 20.02
CA LEU A 108 0.83 10.21 21.03
C LEU A 108 0.66 9.36 22.29
N LEU A 109 1.69 8.59 22.64
CA LEU A 109 1.73 7.83 23.88
C LEU A 109 2.11 8.71 25.08
N ALA A 110 1.78 8.26 26.30
CA ALA A 110 2.04 9.02 27.53
C ALA A 110 3.53 9.33 27.75
N ASN A 111 4.42 8.50 27.21
CA ASN A 111 5.88 8.67 27.26
C ASN A 111 6.44 9.63 26.18
N GLY A 112 5.58 10.28 25.38
CA GLY A 112 5.96 11.17 24.29
C GLY A 112 6.33 10.46 22.97
N THR A 113 6.22 9.14 22.89
CA THR A 113 6.44 8.40 21.65
C THR A 113 5.22 8.54 20.73
N VAL A 114 5.45 8.76 19.44
CA VAL A 114 4.38 8.74 18.42
C VAL A 114 4.37 7.37 17.75
N ILE A 115 3.22 6.70 17.82
CA ILE A 115 2.92 5.48 17.07
C ILE A 115 1.75 5.73 16.12
N PHE A 116 1.19 4.69 15.52
CA PHE A 116 -0.01 4.79 14.70
C PHE A 116 -1.21 4.10 15.35
N GLN A 117 -2.40 4.43 14.85
CA GLN A 117 -3.63 3.74 15.15
C GLN A 117 -4.44 3.44 13.88
N HIS A 118 -5.50 2.65 14.02
CA HIS A 118 -6.60 2.56 13.08
C HIS A 118 -7.87 2.36 13.91
N GLY A 119 -8.65 3.44 14.07
CA GLY A 119 -9.65 3.55 15.13
C GLY A 119 -9.02 3.27 16.50
N SER A 120 -9.64 2.39 17.30
CA SER A 120 -9.12 2.04 18.63
C SER A 120 -7.91 1.09 18.62
N ILE A 121 -7.46 0.61 17.45
CA ILE A 121 -6.39 -0.38 17.35
C ILE A 121 -5.04 0.32 17.25
N ASN A 122 -4.22 0.19 18.29
CA ASN A 122 -2.83 0.65 18.24
C ASN A 122 -2.01 -0.21 17.27
N ILE A 123 -1.20 0.46 16.45
CA ILE A 123 -0.23 -0.13 15.54
C ILE A 123 1.16 0.23 16.10
N PRO A 124 1.86 -0.72 16.76
CA PRO A 124 3.07 -0.43 17.53
C PRO A 124 4.31 -0.27 16.62
N VAL A 125 4.20 0.62 15.64
CA VAL A 125 5.28 1.06 14.75
C VAL A 125 5.57 2.51 15.10
N LEU A 126 6.86 2.82 15.26
CA LEU A 126 7.28 4.19 15.53
C LEU A 126 7.03 5.06 14.30
N PHE A 127 6.48 6.25 14.52
CA PHE A 127 6.24 7.23 13.46
C PHE A 127 7.53 7.50 12.65
N GLN A 128 8.64 7.69 13.36
CA GLN A 128 9.96 7.90 12.75
C GLN A 128 10.39 6.77 11.81
N SER A 129 10.12 5.51 12.15
CA SER A 129 10.53 4.39 11.30
C SER A 129 9.74 4.35 9.99
N LEU A 130 8.45 4.67 10.03
CA LEU A 130 7.62 4.73 8.81
C LEU A 130 8.02 5.91 7.92
N VAL A 131 8.26 7.09 8.50
CA VAL A 131 8.72 8.27 7.72
C VAL A 131 10.10 8.01 7.13
N ALA A 132 11.00 7.33 7.84
CA ALA A 132 12.31 6.95 7.31
C ALA A 132 12.20 6.02 6.09
N ASP A 133 11.23 5.09 6.07
CA ASP A 133 10.96 4.26 4.89
C ASP A 133 10.53 5.10 3.67
N ALA A 134 9.72 6.16 3.87
CA ALA A 134 9.33 7.08 2.80
C ALA A 134 10.50 7.93 2.30
N VAL A 135 11.31 8.50 3.22
CA VAL A 135 12.53 9.26 2.89
C VAL A 135 13.52 8.42 2.09
N GLN A 136 13.70 7.15 2.49
CA GLN A 136 14.56 6.23 1.76
C GLN A 136 14.03 5.98 0.35
N TRP A 137 12.73 5.76 0.18
CA TRP A 137 12.13 5.54 -1.13
C TRP A 137 12.28 6.76 -2.04
N CYS A 138 12.05 7.97 -1.53
CA CYS A 138 12.22 9.21 -2.30
C CYS A 138 13.66 9.42 -2.74
N GLY A 139 14.65 9.11 -1.89
CA GLY A 139 16.06 9.15 -2.28
C GLY A 139 16.43 8.15 -3.39
N ASP A 140 15.77 6.98 -3.40
CA ASP A 140 15.93 5.97 -4.46
C ASP A 140 15.17 6.35 -5.76
N ASN A 141 14.22 7.31 -5.69
CA ASN A 141 13.35 7.76 -6.79
C ASN A 141 13.27 9.29 -6.83
N PRO A 142 14.36 9.98 -7.24
CA PRO A 142 14.53 11.42 -6.99
C PRO A 142 13.63 12.34 -7.81
N ASP A 143 12.90 11.81 -8.81
CA ASP A 143 11.99 12.58 -9.67
C ASP A 143 10.54 12.57 -9.16
N GLU A 144 10.27 11.84 -8.07
CA GLU A 144 8.91 11.60 -7.57
C GLU A 144 8.63 12.46 -6.33
N LEU A 145 7.41 13.00 -6.30
CA LEU A 145 6.84 13.67 -5.14
C LEU A 145 5.93 12.71 -4.37
N VAL A 146 6.16 12.60 -3.06
CA VAL A 146 5.32 11.84 -2.15
C VAL A 146 4.68 12.77 -1.12
N LEU A 147 3.39 12.56 -0.86
CA LEU A 147 2.63 13.26 0.16
C LEU A 147 2.44 12.37 1.40
N ILE A 148 2.67 12.93 2.58
CA ILE A 148 2.24 12.36 3.86
C ILE A 148 1.09 13.23 4.37
N LEU A 149 -0.12 12.66 4.44
CA LEU A 149 -1.28 13.33 4.99
C LEU A 149 -1.59 12.71 6.35
N SER A 150 -1.45 13.50 7.41
CA SER A 150 -1.76 13.03 8.76
C SER A 150 -3.15 13.48 9.18
N SER A 151 -3.89 12.62 9.87
CA SER A 151 -5.22 12.97 10.39
C SER A 151 -5.66 12.13 11.58
N ASP A 152 -6.77 12.51 12.22
CA ASP A 152 -7.43 11.76 13.29
C ASP A 152 -6.46 11.41 14.43
N PHE A 153 -5.83 12.47 14.96
CA PHE A 153 -4.85 12.37 16.02
C PHE A 153 -5.47 11.78 17.28
N ALA A 154 -4.77 10.82 17.88
CA ALA A 154 -5.16 10.23 19.15
C ALA A 154 -4.12 10.46 20.24
N TYR A 155 -4.59 10.45 21.49
CA TYR A 155 -3.77 10.66 22.67
C TYR A 155 -3.97 9.50 23.63
N GLN A 156 -2.88 8.96 24.16
CA GLN A 156 -2.96 8.05 25.29
C GLN A 156 -3.12 8.89 26.56
N THR A 157 -4.31 8.87 27.14
CA THR A 157 -4.55 9.44 28.47
C THR A 157 -3.92 8.56 29.54
N SER A 158 -3.29 9.18 30.54
CA SER A 158 -2.72 8.47 31.70
C SER A 158 -3.76 8.19 32.79
N SER A 159 -4.96 8.75 32.68
CA SER A 159 -6.07 8.56 33.62
C SER A 159 -7.03 7.49 33.11
N LEU A 160 -7.33 6.51 33.96
CA LEU A 160 -8.36 5.49 33.76
C LEU A 160 -9.80 6.05 33.87
N TYR A 161 -9.98 7.38 33.90
CA TYR A 161 -11.19 7.98 34.48
C TYR A 161 -11.74 9.26 33.86
N ASP A 162 -11.22 9.76 32.74
CA ASP A 162 -11.91 10.81 31.99
C ASP A 162 -11.90 10.40 30.51
N ASP A 163 -12.90 9.58 30.17
CA ASP A 163 -13.32 9.40 28.79
C ASP A 163 -14.02 10.69 28.34
N ASP A 164 -13.51 11.19 27.22
CA ASP A 164 -14.22 11.97 26.21
C ASP A 164 -14.61 13.41 26.58
N ASP A 165 -13.96 14.34 25.86
CA ASP A 165 -14.39 15.72 25.54
C ASP A 165 -13.76 16.89 26.31
N ASP A 166 -13.22 16.69 27.51
CA ASP A 166 -12.74 17.80 28.36
C ASP A 166 -11.20 17.98 28.41
N PHE A 167 -10.43 17.43 27.47
CA PHE A 167 -9.07 17.91 27.25
C PHE A 167 -9.13 19.26 26.52
N TYR A 168 -9.68 20.26 27.21
CA TYR A 168 -9.50 21.67 26.88
C TYR A 168 -8.00 21.89 26.81
N ALA A 169 -7.47 21.89 25.59
CA ALA A 169 -6.25 22.61 25.31
C ALA A 169 -6.47 24.00 25.92
N ASP A 170 -5.64 24.37 26.90
CA ASP A 170 -5.63 25.71 27.42
C ASP A 170 -5.49 26.63 26.20
N GLU A 171 -6.57 27.36 25.90
CA GLU A 171 -6.98 27.77 24.55
C GLU A 171 -6.17 28.99 24.04
N GLN A 172 -4.94 29.14 24.51
CA GLN A 172 -4.07 30.27 24.18
C GLN A 172 -2.65 29.79 23.86
N ASP A 173 -2.39 29.70 22.55
CA ASP A 173 -1.06 29.71 21.91
C ASP A 173 -0.20 28.43 21.91
N ASP A 174 -0.62 27.33 22.56
CA ASP A 174 0.21 26.12 22.57
C ASP A 174 -0.07 25.19 21.37
N THR A 175 0.95 24.99 20.52
CA THR A 175 0.97 23.95 19.49
C THR A 175 0.69 22.58 20.13
N PRO A 176 -0.24 21.76 19.59
CA PRO A 176 -0.56 20.46 20.15
C PRO A 176 0.69 19.59 20.37
N ARG A 177 0.74 18.86 21.49
CA ARG A 177 1.91 18.04 21.85
C ARG A 177 2.27 17.01 20.79
N ILE A 178 1.28 16.47 20.07
CA ILE A 178 1.51 15.51 18.99
C ILE A 178 2.14 16.18 17.76
N VAL A 179 1.67 17.37 17.38
CA VAL A 179 2.24 18.20 16.31
C VAL A 179 3.70 18.53 16.63
N THR A 180 3.97 18.95 17.87
CA THR A 180 5.36 19.21 18.34
C THR A 180 6.23 17.96 18.27
N ALA A 181 5.69 16.79 18.63
CA ALA A 181 6.42 15.53 18.58
C ALA A 181 6.70 15.07 17.13
N MET A 182 5.71 15.22 16.23
CA MET A 182 5.83 14.91 14.81
C MET A 182 6.81 15.86 14.11
N SER A 183 6.70 17.18 14.34
CA SER A 183 7.62 18.19 13.80
C SER A 183 9.08 17.86 14.14
N LYS A 184 9.39 17.50 15.39
CA LYS A 184 10.75 17.08 15.77
C LYS A 184 11.25 15.85 14.99
N ILE A 185 10.36 14.89 14.71
CA ILE A 185 10.70 13.70 13.94
C ILE A 185 10.95 14.07 12.47
N TYR A 186 10.08 14.89 11.89
CA TYR A 186 10.24 15.39 10.51
C TYR A 186 11.52 16.21 10.35
N ASP A 187 11.81 17.14 11.26
CA ASP A 187 13.05 17.92 11.28
C ASP A 187 14.29 17.02 11.34
N THR A 188 14.25 15.99 12.18
CA THR A 188 15.36 15.02 12.32
C THR A 188 15.60 14.24 11.03
N LEU A 189 14.54 14.00 10.24
CA LEU A 189 14.60 13.29 8.97
C LEU A 189 14.75 14.21 7.76
N GLY A 190 14.79 15.53 7.96
CA GLY A 190 14.88 16.53 6.90
C GLY A 190 13.62 16.62 6.03
N VAL A 191 12.45 16.32 6.58
CA VAL A 191 11.16 16.35 5.87
C VAL A 191 10.45 17.67 6.16
N THR A 192 10.02 18.37 5.12
CA THR A 192 9.24 19.59 5.26
C THR A 192 7.83 19.25 5.74
N TYR A 193 7.41 19.86 6.85
CA TYR A 193 6.10 19.67 7.47
C TYR A 193 5.36 21.02 7.51
N LEU A 194 4.32 21.14 6.68
CA LEU A 194 3.59 22.39 6.46
C LEU A 194 2.14 22.27 6.90
N HIS A 195 1.53 23.41 7.22
CA HIS A 195 0.10 23.54 7.44
C HIS A 195 -0.65 23.60 6.10
N CYS A 196 -1.89 23.11 6.04
CA CYS A 196 -2.67 23.02 4.80
C CYS A 196 -2.75 24.32 3.96
N ASN A 197 -2.85 25.47 4.63
CA ASN A 197 -2.98 26.76 3.97
C ASN A 197 -1.67 27.27 3.33
N GLU A 198 -0.52 26.71 3.71
CA GLU A 198 0.79 27.13 3.20
C GLU A 198 1.06 26.60 1.78
N VAL A 199 0.34 25.55 1.38
CA VAL A 199 0.45 24.96 0.03
C VAL A 199 -0.66 25.39 -0.92
N TYR A 200 -1.59 26.24 -0.46
CA TYR A 200 -2.69 26.72 -1.29
C TYR A 200 -2.17 27.52 -2.48
N GLY A 201 -2.57 27.10 -3.68
CA GLY A 201 -2.21 27.77 -4.94
C GLY A 201 -0.78 27.52 -5.41
N LEU A 202 0.03 26.76 -4.66
CA LEU A 202 1.36 26.37 -5.11
C LEU A 202 1.27 25.32 -6.20
N THR A 203 2.13 25.48 -7.20
CA THR A 203 2.39 24.48 -8.22
C THR A 203 3.18 23.31 -7.65
N ILE A 204 3.13 22.17 -8.33
CA ILE A 204 3.96 21.00 -8.00
C ILE A 204 5.45 21.36 -8.07
N ALA A 205 5.89 22.20 -9.03
CA ALA A 205 7.27 22.67 -9.11
C ALA A 205 7.70 23.42 -7.83
N GLU A 206 6.88 24.36 -7.36
CA GLU A 206 7.15 25.12 -6.14
C GLU A 206 7.14 24.21 -4.90
N ILE A 207 6.21 23.27 -4.84
CA ILE A 207 6.16 22.28 -3.75
C ILE A 207 7.42 21.41 -3.74
N MET A 208 7.86 20.92 -4.90
CA MET A 208 9.09 20.13 -5.01
C MET A 208 10.31 20.94 -4.55
N GLU A 209 10.40 22.23 -4.91
CA GLU A 209 11.47 23.10 -4.41
C GLU A 209 11.46 23.22 -2.88
N LEU A 210 10.28 23.36 -2.26
CA LEU A 210 10.12 23.48 -0.80
C LEU A 210 10.38 22.16 -0.03
N THR A 211 10.27 21.01 -0.71
CA THR A 211 10.20 19.68 -0.06
C THR A 211 11.33 18.76 -0.47
N GLN A 212 12.36 19.31 -1.10
CA GLN A 212 13.55 18.58 -1.51
C GLN A 212 14.28 18.00 -0.30
N LEU A 213 14.50 16.69 -0.33
CA LEU A 213 15.25 15.98 0.70
C LEU A 213 16.76 16.08 0.47
N LEU A 214 17.54 15.98 1.55
CA LEU A 214 19.01 16.01 1.49
C LEU A 214 19.62 14.89 0.64
N ASN A 215 18.96 13.74 0.54
CA ASN A 215 19.38 12.57 -0.24
C ASN A 215 18.76 12.52 -1.64
N GLY A 216 18.04 13.57 -2.07
CA GLY A 216 17.27 13.60 -3.31
C GLY A 216 15.82 13.13 -3.14
N GLY A 217 14.99 13.44 -4.13
CA GLY A 217 13.54 13.22 -4.07
C GLY A 217 12.81 14.28 -3.26
N TYR A 218 11.49 14.15 -3.23
CA TYR A 218 10.59 15.17 -2.67
C TYR A 218 9.56 14.51 -1.76
N LEU A 219 9.49 14.95 -0.51
CA LEU A 219 8.55 14.42 0.48
C LEU A 219 7.95 15.57 1.27
N LEU A 220 6.64 15.71 1.14
CA LEU A 220 5.86 16.76 1.80
C LEU A 220 4.95 16.14 2.86
N ALA A 221 5.06 16.60 4.10
CA ALA A 221 4.10 16.27 5.16
C ALA A 221 3.11 17.43 5.37
N LEU A 222 1.81 17.09 5.47
CA LEU A 222 0.71 18.04 5.59
C LEU A 222 -0.33 17.59 6.61
N ASP A 223 -0.79 18.54 7.42
CA ASP A 223 -2.06 18.50 8.17
C ASP A 223 -2.48 19.92 8.59
N GLY A 224 -3.60 20.04 9.31
CA GLY A 224 -4.10 21.30 9.86
C GLY A 224 -3.37 21.78 11.12
N GLN A 225 -2.32 21.09 11.58
CA GLN A 225 -1.54 21.35 12.79
C GLN A 225 -2.38 21.71 14.03
N ASP A 226 -3.60 21.16 14.10
CA ASP A 226 -4.53 21.35 15.20
C ASP A 226 -4.59 20.10 16.08
N TYR A 227 -5.40 20.16 17.13
CA TYR A 227 -5.47 19.09 18.12
C TYR A 227 -5.91 17.74 17.54
N TYR A 228 -6.72 17.75 16.49
CA TYR A 228 -7.29 16.55 15.87
C TYR A 228 -6.55 16.14 14.59
N GLY A 229 -5.60 16.96 14.13
CA GLY A 229 -4.97 16.79 12.83
C GLY A 229 -6.01 16.90 11.73
N THR A 230 -6.66 18.05 11.58
CA THR A 230 -7.59 18.24 10.46
C THR A 230 -6.88 17.88 9.14
N PRO A 231 -7.43 16.94 8.34
CA PRO A 231 -6.76 16.52 7.11
C PRO A 231 -6.75 17.66 6.10
N CYS A 232 -5.64 17.84 5.36
CA CYS A 232 -5.59 18.77 4.23
C CYS A 232 -6.34 18.28 3.00
N ALA A 233 -6.81 17.04 3.03
CA ALA A 233 -7.74 16.52 2.04
C ALA A 233 -9.14 16.42 2.64
N LYS A 234 -10.17 16.85 1.90
CA LYS A 234 -11.56 16.58 2.31
C LYS A 234 -11.80 15.07 2.17
N PRO A 235 -11.99 14.30 3.26
CA PRO A 235 -11.99 12.84 3.23
C PRO A 235 -13.24 12.25 2.57
N ASN A 236 -14.28 13.07 2.33
CA ASN A 236 -15.60 12.64 1.84
C ASN A 236 -16.28 11.52 2.67
N TRP A 237 -15.85 11.28 3.92
CA TRP A 237 -16.46 10.28 4.80
C TRP A 237 -17.84 10.73 5.32
N VAL A 238 -18.91 10.34 4.61
CA VAL A 238 -20.30 10.62 5.02
C VAL A 238 -20.94 9.36 5.59
N GLU A 239 -21.10 9.31 6.92
CA GLU A 239 -21.51 8.10 7.66
C GLU A 239 -22.82 7.47 7.15
N SER A 240 -23.80 8.29 6.76
CA SER A 240 -25.09 7.82 6.25
C SER A 240 -25.05 7.22 4.84
N GLN A 241 -23.93 7.39 4.13
CA GLN A 241 -23.73 6.96 2.74
C GLN A 241 -22.64 5.90 2.60
N LEU A 242 -22.09 5.39 3.73
CA LEU A 242 -21.01 4.42 3.68
C LEU A 242 -21.43 3.11 3.01
N VAL A 243 -20.57 2.59 2.14
CA VAL A 243 -20.77 1.37 1.37
C VAL A 243 -19.81 0.29 1.83
N GLY A 244 -20.33 -0.62 2.65
CA GLY A 244 -19.58 -1.77 3.15
C GLY A 244 -19.80 -3.07 2.36
N CYS A 245 -18.76 -3.90 2.31
CA CYS A 245 -18.79 -5.18 1.62
C CYS A 245 -19.86 -6.14 2.20
N TYR A 246 -20.08 -6.09 3.51
CA TYR A 246 -20.98 -6.98 4.26
C TYR A 246 -22.18 -6.24 4.86
N SER A 247 -22.86 -5.40 4.07
CA SER A 247 -24.16 -4.84 4.47
C SER A 247 -25.25 -5.92 4.36
N GLN A 248 -25.91 -6.23 5.48
CA GLN A 248 -27.08 -7.13 5.51
C GLN A 248 -26.87 -8.52 4.85
N THR A 249 -25.72 -9.17 5.09
CA THR A 249 -25.33 -10.52 4.59
C THR A 249 -24.93 -10.65 3.12
N LEU A 250 -25.05 -9.59 2.33
CA LEU A 250 -24.55 -9.60 0.95
C LEU A 250 -23.03 -9.49 0.93
N SER A 251 -22.38 -10.09 -0.09
CA SER A 251 -20.94 -10.12 -0.25
C SER A 251 -20.54 -9.30 -1.48
N CYS A 252 -19.46 -8.53 -1.38
CA CYS A 252 -18.96 -7.68 -2.46
C CYS A 252 -18.09 -8.40 -3.51
N VAL A 253 -18.03 -9.73 -3.52
CA VAL A 253 -17.14 -10.49 -4.41
C VAL A 253 -17.59 -10.46 -5.88
N ARG A 254 -18.82 -10.01 -6.16
CA ARG A 254 -19.36 -9.91 -7.52
C ARG A 254 -19.59 -8.46 -7.94
N HIS A 255 -19.16 -8.11 -9.15
CA HIS A 255 -19.29 -6.75 -9.72
C HIS A 255 -20.73 -6.35 -10.04
N ASP A 256 -21.63 -7.30 -10.24
CA ASP A 256 -23.05 -7.06 -10.56
C ASP A 256 -23.93 -6.87 -9.30
N THR A 257 -23.32 -6.47 -8.18
CA THR A 257 -24.01 -6.35 -6.90
C THR A 257 -24.49 -4.92 -6.64
N VAL A 258 -25.52 -4.82 -5.80
CA VAL A 258 -26.02 -3.51 -5.29
C VAL A 258 -24.89 -2.74 -4.59
N GLN A 259 -23.96 -3.45 -3.94
CA GLN A 259 -22.79 -2.87 -3.29
C GLN A 259 -21.88 -2.14 -4.28
N PHE A 260 -21.58 -2.72 -5.44
CA PHE A 260 -20.76 -2.04 -6.44
C PHE A 260 -21.45 -0.81 -7.00
N ASN A 261 -22.74 -0.89 -7.34
CA ASN A 261 -23.49 0.28 -7.82
C ASN A 261 -23.54 1.41 -6.79
N ALA A 262 -23.72 1.07 -5.51
CA ALA A 262 -23.69 2.03 -4.41
C ALA A 262 -22.30 2.66 -4.26
N LEU A 263 -21.24 1.85 -4.30
CA LEU A 263 -19.86 2.32 -4.23
C LEU A 263 -19.52 3.24 -5.41
N THR A 264 -19.90 2.86 -6.63
CA THR A 264 -19.71 3.69 -7.82
C THR A 264 -20.42 5.03 -7.67
N SER A 265 -21.66 5.01 -7.17
CA SER A 265 -22.42 6.24 -6.90
C SER A 265 -21.73 7.11 -5.85
N TYR A 266 -21.20 6.50 -4.78
CA TYR A 266 -20.45 7.19 -3.73
C TYR A 266 -19.17 7.84 -4.26
N ILE A 267 -18.37 7.09 -5.05
CA ILE A 267 -17.12 7.58 -5.65
C ILE A 267 -17.42 8.75 -6.59
N LEU A 268 -18.41 8.59 -7.49
CA LEU A 268 -18.81 9.63 -8.43
C LEU A 268 -19.36 10.86 -7.72
N ALA A 269 -20.14 10.70 -6.65
CA ALA A 269 -20.66 11.80 -5.85
C ALA A 269 -19.53 12.56 -5.12
N SER A 270 -18.51 11.85 -4.62
CA SER A 270 -17.34 12.46 -3.96
C SER A 270 -16.52 13.33 -4.91
N ALA A 271 -16.42 12.90 -6.18
CA ALA A 271 -15.70 13.64 -7.22
C ALA A 271 -16.56 14.76 -7.86
N ASN A 272 -17.80 14.46 -8.23
CA ASN A 272 -18.54 15.24 -9.24
C ASN A 272 -19.76 16.00 -8.70
N ASN A 273 -20.10 15.89 -7.40
CA ASN A 273 -21.12 16.75 -6.82
C ASN A 273 -20.66 18.21 -6.75
N GLU A 274 -21.58 19.11 -6.42
CA GLU A 274 -21.25 20.50 -6.13
C GLU A 274 -20.20 20.61 -5.01
N PRO A 275 -19.21 21.51 -5.13
CA PRO A 275 -18.23 21.73 -4.09
C PRO A 275 -18.89 22.09 -2.74
N THR A 276 -18.40 21.49 -1.66
CA THR A 276 -18.89 21.69 -0.31
C THR A 276 -17.80 21.46 0.72
N ASN A 277 -17.84 22.18 1.84
CA ASN A 277 -17.02 21.88 3.02
C ASN A 277 -17.80 21.15 4.12
N ASP A 278 -19.09 20.88 3.88
CA ASP A 278 -19.94 20.16 4.82
C ASP A 278 -19.49 18.69 4.88
N ARG A 279 -19.13 18.22 6.09
CA ARG A 279 -18.71 16.84 6.33
C ARG A 279 -19.85 15.82 6.13
N SER A 280 -21.09 16.28 6.07
CA SER A 280 -22.27 15.44 5.83
C SER A 280 -22.67 15.34 4.35
N VAL A 281 -21.95 16.02 3.46
CA VAL A 281 -22.26 16.08 2.02
C VAL A 281 -21.05 15.67 1.19
N LEU A 282 -21.25 14.72 0.28
CA LEU A 282 -20.24 14.30 -0.69
C LEU A 282 -20.01 15.37 -1.74
N GLY A 283 -18.75 15.60 -2.11
CA GLY A 283 -18.34 16.51 -3.17
C GLY A 283 -16.93 17.08 -2.93
N PRO A 284 -16.32 17.73 -3.92
CA PRO A 284 -15.02 18.37 -3.75
C PRO A 284 -15.06 19.48 -2.69
N PRO A 285 -13.93 19.87 -2.10
CA PRO A 285 -13.88 20.97 -1.15
C PRO A 285 -14.27 22.30 -1.81
N ALA A 286 -15.13 23.08 -1.15
CA ALA A 286 -15.45 24.45 -1.58
C ALA A 286 -14.40 25.47 -1.14
N ASN A 287 -13.64 25.18 -0.08
CA ASN A 287 -12.56 26.03 0.42
C ASN A 287 -11.21 25.31 0.30
N LEU A 288 -10.50 25.65 -0.77
CA LEU A 288 -9.16 25.12 -1.06
C LEU A 288 -8.05 25.64 -0.12
N VAL A 289 -8.32 26.66 0.70
CA VAL A 289 -7.35 27.14 1.71
C VAL A 289 -7.24 26.17 2.87
N ASN A 290 -8.37 25.58 3.28
CA ASN A 290 -8.41 24.64 4.40
C ASN A 290 -8.28 23.18 3.92
N PHE A 291 -8.78 22.88 2.73
CA PHE A 291 -8.76 21.56 2.11
C PHE A 291 -8.21 21.68 0.68
N PRO A 292 -6.88 21.88 0.51
CA PRO A 292 -6.28 21.98 -0.82
C PRO A 292 -6.45 20.72 -1.67
N LEU A 293 -6.84 19.59 -1.08
CA LEU A 293 -6.99 18.32 -1.77
C LEU A 293 -8.44 17.80 -1.67
N ASN A 294 -8.96 17.24 -2.75
CA ASN A 294 -10.15 16.38 -2.70
C ASN A 294 -9.72 14.91 -2.56
N GLU A 295 -10.10 14.24 -1.48
CA GLU A 295 -9.89 12.81 -1.33
C GLU A 295 -11.14 12.05 -1.76
N VAL A 296 -10.96 11.12 -2.70
CA VAL A 296 -11.99 10.17 -3.09
C VAL A 296 -11.59 8.80 -2.58
N GLN A 297 -12.43 8.25 -1.69
CA GLN A 297 -12.22 6.92 -1.13
C GLN A 297 -12.82 5.85 -2.03
N ALA A 298 -11.95 5.11 -2.72
CA ALA A 298 -12.30 4.06 -3.65
C ALA A 298 -12.02 2.68 -3.05
N LEU A 299 -12.59 2.43 -1.88
CA LEU A 299 -12.37 1.25 -1.04
C LEU A 299 -13.66 0.80 -0.35
N TRP A 300 -13.67 -0.43 0.20
CA TRP A 300 -14.81 -0.91 0.98
C TRP A 300 -14.81 -0.29 2.38
N GLN A 301 -15.88 0.43 2.71
CA GLN A 301 -15.98 1.09 4.00
C GLN A 301 -16.43 0.09 5.07
N VAL A 302 -15.75 0.08 6.21
CA VAL A 302 -15.95 -0.94 7.24
C VAL A 302 -16.54 -0.33 8.50
N THR A 303 -17.69 -0.85 8.91
CA THR A 303 -18.25 -0.62 10.25
C THR A 303 -17.91 -1.79 11.16
N ALA A 304 -18.04 -1.61 12.48
CA ALA A 304 -17.90 -2.71 13.44
C ALA A 304 -18.83 -3.89 13.10
N ALA A 305 -20.07 -3.61 12.67
CA ALA A 305 -21.03 -4.65 12.28
C ALA A 305 -20.55 -5.42 11.03
N SER A 306 -20.09 -4.73 9.98
CA SER A 306 -19.59 -5.41 8.77
C SER A 306 -18.31 -6.20 9.05
N ALA A 307 -17.44 -5.72 9.95
CA ALA A 307 -16.23 -6.44 10.36
C ALA A 307 -16.56 -7.76 11.09
N VAL A 308 -17.57 -7.76 11.96
CA VAL A 308 -18.05 -8.97 12.65
C VAL A 308 -18.61 -9.98 11.65
N ILE A 309 -19.47 -9.54 10.73
CA ILE A 309 -20.05 -10.39 9.69
C ILE A 309 -18.95 -10.97 8.79
N GLY A 310 -18.07 -10.11 8.28
CA GLY A 310 -16.97 -10.54 7.41
C GLY A 310 -16.01 -11.53 8.10
N THR A 311 -15.74 -11.34 9.39
CA THR A 311 -14.97 -12.29 10.19
C THR A 311 -15.67 -13.64 10.31
N ALA A 312 -17.00 -13.66 10.51
CA ALA A 312 -17.79 -14.90 10.50
C ALA A 312 -17.74 -15.62 9.15
N HIS A 313 -17.59 -14.88 8.04
CA HIS A 313 -17.34 -15.42 6.70
C HIS A 313 -15.86 -15.76 6.43
N SER A 314 -15.00 -15.76 7.46
CA SER A 314 -13.56 -15.97 7.32
C SER A 314 -12.89 -15.00 6.33
N SER A 315 -13.40 -13.79 6.20
CA SER A 315 -12.87 -12.73 5.34
C SER A 315 -11.93 -11.76 6.09
N SER A 316 -11.47 -10.74 5.38
CA SER A 316 -10.65 -9.60 5.83
C SER A 316 -10.77 -8.46 4.81
N ILE A 317 -10.44 -7.21 5.17
CA ILE A 317 -10.42 -6.06 4.24
C ILE A 317 -9.60 -6.37 3.00
N LEU A 318 -8.36 -6.87 3.18
CA LEU A 318 -7.49 -7.28 2.08
C LEU A 318 -8.12 -8.35 1.18
N HIS A 319 -8.88 -9.27 1.75
CA HIS A 319 -9.50 -10.38 1.00
C HIS A 319 -10.74 -9.92 0.27
N ASP A 320 -11.52 -9.03 0.88
CA ASP A 320 -12.66 -8.36 0.27
C ASP A 320 -12.19 -7.52 -0.93
N ASN A 321 -11.12 -6.74 -0.77
CA ASN A 321 -10.46 -5.99 -1.86
C ASN A 321 -9.96 -6.93 -2.97
N GLU A 322 -9.20 -7.98 -2.64
CA GLU A 322 -8.64 -8.92 -3.62
C GLU A 322 -9.72 -9.69 -4.40
N LYS A 323 -10.80 -10.11 -3.74
CA LYS A 323 -11.86 -10.90 -4.38
C LYS A 323 -12.85 -10.06 -5.17
N SER A 324 -13.06 -8.82 -4.77
CA SER A 324 -13.91 -7.89 -5.50
C SER A 324 -13.17 -7.26 -6.69
N ASP A 325 -11.83 -7.37 -6.76
CA ASP A 325 -11.00 -6.68 -7.75
C ASP A 325 -11.34 -5.17 -7.83
N ILE A 326 -11.69 -4.56 -6.69
CA ILE A 326 -12.13 -3.14 -6.59
C ILE A 326 -11.09 -2.17 -7.17
N ASN A 327 -9.80 -2.40 -6.95
CA ASN A 327 -8.74 -1.56 -7.51
C ASN A 327 -8.69 -1.63 -9.05
N GLU A 328 -8.95 -2.79 -9.66
CA GLU A 328 -9.10 -2.92 -11.13
C GLU A 328 -10.38 -2.24 -11.61
N TYR A 329 -11.48 -2.39 -10.88
CA TYR A 329 -12.75 -1.74 -11.20
C TYR A 329 -12.59 -0.21 -11.24
N VAL A 330 -11.98 0.37 -10.21
CA VAL A 330 -11.71 1.82 -10.11
C VAL A 330 -10.73 2.28 -11.18
N MET A 331 -9.69 1.49 -11.49
CA MET A 331 -8.77 1.77 -12.59
C MET A 331 -9.51 1.90 -13.93
N ASN A 332 -10.50 1.05 -14.18
CA ASN A 332 -11.32 1.15 -15.38
C ASN A 332 -12.18 2.44 -15.40
N MET A 333 -12.68 2.88 -14.24
CA MET A 333 -13.42 4.15 -14.14
C MET A 333 -12.52 5.35 -14.45
N VAL A 334 -11.31 5.38 -13.88
CA VAL A 334 -10.32 6.44 -14.13
C VAL A 334 -9.93 6.46 -15.61
N TYR A 335 -9.61 5.30 -16.19
CA TYR A 335 -9.27 5.16 -17.61
C TYR A 335 -10.37 5.65 -18.55
N GLN A 336 -11.64 5.43 -18.17
CA GLN A 336 -12.81 5.91 -18.91
C GLN A 336 -13.10 7.41 -18.71
N GLY A 337 -12.28 8.12 -17.93
CA GLY A 337 -12.44 9.55 -17.66
C GLY A 337 -13.59 9.90 -16.71
N GLN A 338 -14.08 8.95 -15.91
CA GLN A 338 -15.24 9.18 -15.04
C GLN A 338 -14.92 9.95 -13.76
N LEU A 339 -13.63 10.08 -13.41
CA LEU A 339 -13.16 10.54 -12.09
C LEU A 339 -12.15 11.70 -12.15
N LEU A 340 -11.81 12.23 -13.32
CA LEU A 340 -10.58 13.03 -13.46
C LEU A 340 -10.73 14.51 -13.10
N ASP A 341 -11.94 15.08 -13.16
CA ASP A 341 -12.11 16.54 -13.09
C ASP A 341 -11.88 17.13 -11.68
N ALA A 342 -11.91 16.30 -10.63
CA ALA A 342 -11.88 16.76 -9.25
C ALA A 342 -11.14 15.84 -8.27
N VAL A 343 -10.37 14.86 -8.75
CA VAL A 343 -9.63 13.94 -7.87
C VAL A 343 -8.19 14.41 -7.70
N SER A 344 -7.90 15.02 -6.55
CA SER A 344 -6.52 15.29 -6.14
C SER A 344 -5.89 14.05 -5.51
N VAL A 345 -6.65 13.31 -4.70
CA VAL A 345 -6.18 12.09 -4.03
C VAL A 345 -7.19 10.97 -4.18
N LEU A 346 -6.74 9.82 -4.71
CA LEU A 346 -7.54 8.60 -4.80
C LEU A 346 -7.07 7.61 -3.73
N ALA A 347 -7.83 7.47 -2.63
CA ALA A 347 -7.48 6.58 -1.53
C ALA A 347 -7.97 5.16 -1.80
N VAL A 348 -7.07 4.18 -1.73
CA VAL A 348 -7.39 2.76 -1.91
C VAL A 348 -6.79 1.89 -0.81
N ASP A 349 -7.49 0.80 -0.50
CA ASP A 349 -6.92 -0.31 0.25
C ASP A 349 -6.06 -1.20 -0.66
N ASN A 350 -5.08 -1.88 -0.07
CA ASN A 350 -4.23 -2.87 -0.72
C ASN A 350 -3.58 -2.36 -2.02
N VAL A 351 -2.76 -1.31 -1.95
CA VAL A 351 -2.05 -0.76 -3.14
C VAL A 351 -1.18 -1.82 -3.84
N ALA A 352 -0.73 -2.85 -3.12
CA ALA A 352 -0.04 -4.01 -3.68
C ALA A 352 -0.85 -4.77 -4.75
N LYS A 353 -2.17 -4.60 -4.79
CA LYS A 353 -3.09 -5.14 -5.78
C LYS A 353 -3.47 -4.04 -6.78
N ASN A 354 -2.83 -4.04 -7.94
CA ASN A 354 -3.09 -3.12 -9.06
C ASN A 354 -2.76 -1.62 -8.79
N GLY A 355 -2.05 -1.25 -7.71
CA GLY A 355 -1.72 0.15 -7.42
C GLY A 355 -0.90 0.81 -8.54
N ASN A 356 0.15 0.17 -9.06
CA ASN A 356 0.90 0.70 -10.20
C ASN A 356 0.05 0.91 -11.46
N ALA A 357 -0.94 0.04 -11.70
CA ALA A 357 -1.85 0.20 -12.83
C ALA A 357 -2.80 1.39 -12.62
N LEU A 358 -3.30 1.58 -11.38
CA LEU A 358 -4.08 2.75 -10.98
C LEU A 358 -3.27 4.04 -11.12
N LEU A 359 -2.03 4.07 -10.61
CA LEU A 359 -1.13 5.22 -10.75
C LEU A 359 -0.87 5.54 -12.22
N SER A 360 -0.63 4.52 -13.05
CA SER A 360 -0.41 4.69 -14.48
C SER A 360 -1.61 5.33 -15.18
N VAL A 361 -2.85 4.89 -14.93
CA VAL A 361 -4.04 5.52 -15.53
C VAL A 361 -4.30 6.93 -15.00
N LEU A 362 -3.97 7.23 -13.73
CA LEU A 362 -4.02 8.59 -13.20
C LEU A 362 -3.00 9.50 -13.88
N ARG A 363 -1.76 9.03 -14.04
CA ARG A 363 -0.66 9.83 -14.63
C ARG A 363 -0.81 10.03 -16.13
N THR A 364 -1.40 9.07 -16.83
CA THR A 364 -1.64 9.14 -18.28
C THR A 364 -2.92 9.87 -18.65
N ALA A 365 -3.74 10.27 -17.67
CA ALA A 365 -4.86 11.16 -17.90
C ALA A 365 -4.40 12.48 -18.53
N CYS A 366 -5.25 13.05 -19.39
CA CYS A 366 -4.92 14.28 -20.09
C CYS A 366 -4.70 15.43 -19.11
N GLY A 367 -3.57 16.12 -19.25
CA GLY A 367 -3.16 17.22 -18.37
C GLY A 367 -2.42 16.79 -17.09
N GLN A 368 -2.25 15.49 -16.82
CA GLN A 368 -1.55 15.01 -15.60
C GLN A 368 -0.05 14.78 -15.77
N SER A 369 0.45 14.87 -17.01
CA SER A 369 1.86 14.67 -17.34
C SER A 369 2.35 15.70 -18.33
N SER A 370 3.57 16.21 -18.11
CA SER A 370 4.26 17.15 -19.01
C SER A 370 4.68 16.52 -20.34
N ASP A 371 4.81 15.19 -20.40
CA ASP A 371 5.30 14.47 -21.58
C ASP A 371 4.17 14.08 -22.54
N LEU A 372 2.92 14.17 -22.11
CA LEU A 372 1.76 13.73 -22.87
C LEU A 372 1.00 14.91 -23.46
N THR A 373 0.78 14.88 -24.77
CA THR A 373 -0.08 15.84 -25.47
C THR A 373 -1.55 15.41 -25.40
N ALA A 374 -2.46 16.31 -25.78
CA ALA A 374 -3.90 16.01 -25.90
C ALA A 374 -4.20 14.84 -26.88
N GLU A 375 -3.31 14.55 -27.83
CA GLU A 375 -3.46 13.46 -28.81
C GLU A 375 -2.89 12.13 -28.29
N SER A 376 -2.12 12.16 -27.20
CA SER A 376 -1.35 11.02 -26.69
C SER A 376 -1.60 10.77 -25.20
N CYS A 377 -2.82 11.03 -24.72
CA CYS A 377 -3.22 10.86 -23.32
C CYS A 377 -4.56 10.13 -23.20
N GLY A 378 -4.91 9.70 -21.98
CA GLY A 378 -6.18 9.06 -21.64
C GLY A 378 -6.45 7.82 -22.51
N LEU A 379 -7.60 7.81 -23.18
CA LEU A 379 -8.04 6.70 -24.03
C LEU A 379 -7.18 6.48 -25.29
N ALA A 380 -6.28 7.40 -25.63
CA ALA A 380 -5.31 7.21 -26.72
C ALA A 380 -4.15 6.28 -26.33
N ILE A 381 -3.93 6.07 -25.02
CA ILE A 381 -2.95 5.12 -24.51
C ILE A 381 -3.65 3.80 -24.21
N ASP A 382 -3.07 2.68 -24.62
CA ASP A 382 -3.61 1.37 -24.29
C ASP A 382 -3.68 1.17 -22.78
N LYS A 383 -4.87 0.77 -22.30
CA LYS A 383 -5.08 0.44 -20.89
C LYS A 383 -4.03 -0.55 -20.38
N PRO A 384 -3.46 -0.34 -19.17
CA PRO A 384 -2.54 -1.30 -18.57
C PRO A 384 -3.11 -2.72 -18.57
N LYS A 385 -2.33 -3.67 -19.09
CA LYS A 385 -2.72 -5.08 -19.10
C LYS A 385 -2.52 -5.64 -17.70
N LEU A 386 -3.61 -6.03 -17.05
CA LEU A 386 -3.56 -6.69 -15.75
C LEU A 386 -3.16 -8.17 -15.91
N SER A 387 -1.93 -8.42 -16.37
CA SER A 387 -1.39 -9.77 -16.45
C SER A 387 -0.94 -10.21 -15.07
N TYR A 388 -1.87 -10.76 -14.29
CA TYR A 388 -1.46 -11.81 -13.38
C TYR A 388 -0.88 -12.91 -14.25
N PHE A 389 0.24 -13.51 -13.85
CA PHE A 389 0.60 -14.84 -14.31
C PHE A 389 -0.54 -15.77 -13.88
N ARG A 390 -1.66 -15.73 -14.62
CA ARG A 390 -2.61 -16.82 -14.65
C ARG A 390 -1.76 -17.92 -15.22
N PHE A 391 -1.28 -18.81 -14.35
CA PHE A 391 -0.82 -20.12 -14.77
C PHE A 391 -1.81 -20.53 -15.85
N SER A 392 -1.32 -20.65 -17.08
CA SER A 392 -2.20 -21.03 -18.18
C SER A 392 -2.93 -22.28 -17.71
N LYS A 393 -4.17 -22.53 -18.16
CA LYS A 393 -4.88 -23.77 -17.76
C LYS A 393 -3.98 -24.99 -17.94
N LEU A 394 -3.08 -24.94 -18.94
CA LEU A 394 -1.98 -25.88 -19.16
C LEU A 394 -0.91 -25.88 -18.06
N GLY A 395 -0.39 -24.72 -17.64
CA GLY A 395 0.56 -24.60 -16.54
C GLY A 395 0.01 -25.08 -15.19
N PHE A 396 -1.25 -24.76 -14.87
CA PHE A 396 -1.92 -25.29 -13.69
C PHE A 396 -2.12 -26.80 -13.81
N ALA A 397 -2.59 -27.29 -14.96
CA ALA A 397 -2.73 -28.72 -15.20
C ALA A 397 -1.38 -29.44 -15.07
N MET A 398 -0.28 -28.88 -15.60
CA MET A 398 1.07 -29.43 -15.44
C MET A 398 1.49 -29.47 -13.97
N LEU A 399 1.26 -28.41 -13.20
CA LEU A 399 1.57 -28.38 -11.77
C LEU A 399 0.77 -29.46 -11.01
N VAL A 400 -0.53 -29.57 -11.26
CA VAL A 400 -1.39 -30.61 -10.68
C VAL A 400 -0.91 -32.00 -11.09
N SER A 401 -0.56 -32.22 -12.36
CA SER A 401 0.00 -33.49 -12.84
C SER A 401 1.31 -33.84 -12.13
N VAL A 402 2.21 -32.87 -11.93
CA VAL A 402 3.45 -33.08 -11.17
C VAL A 402 3.14 -33.48 -9.73
N TYR A 403 2.20 -32.80 -9.08
CA TYR A 403 1.78 -33.16 -7.72
C TYR A 403 1.17 -34.56 -7.64
N VAL A 404 0.30 -34.92 -8.58
CA VAL A 404 -0.29 -36.26 -8.66
C VAL A 404 0.80 -37.31 -8.87
N LEU A 405 1.76 -37.07 -9.76
CA LEU A 405 2.90 -37.97 -9.99
C LEU A 405 3.78 -38.12 -8.74
N ILE A 406 4.02 -37.05 -8.00
CA ILE A 406 4.77 -37.10 -6.72
C ILE A 406 4.00 -37.95 -5.70
N VAL A 407 2.69 -37.74 -5.54
CA VAL A 407 1.87 -38.53 -4.60
C VAL A 407 1.81 -40.00 -5.00
N LEU A 408 1.65 -40.30 -6.29
CA LEU A 408 1.66 -41.67 -6.81
C LEU A 408 3.02 -42.35 -6.61
N TRP A 409 4.12 -41.62 -6.84
CA TRP A 409 5.47 -42.13 -6.61
C TRP A 409 5.73 -42.44 -5.12
N ILE A 410 5.30 -41.55 -4.22
CA ILE A 410 5.36 -41.79 -2.76
C ILE A 410 4.52 -43.02 -2.40
N GLY A 411 3.28 -43.11 -2.89
CA GLY A 411 2.40 -44.25 -2.64
C GLY A 411 2.99 -45.59 -3.13
N ALA A 412 3.52 -45.63 -4.35
CA ALA A 412 4.18 -46.82 -4.90
C ALA A 412 5.41 -47.22 -4.07
N THR A 413 6.21 -46.25 -3.63
CA THR A 413 7.38 -46.50 -2.78
C THR A 413 6.97 -47.10 -1.43
N VAL A 414 5.87 -46.63 -0.84
CA VAL A 414 5.32 -47.18 0.40
C VAL A 414 4.77 -48.60 0.20
N VAL A 415 4.05 -48.87 -0.90
CA VAL A 415 3.54 -50.22 -1.20
C VAL A 415 4.68 -51.21 -1.38
N VAL A 416 5.71 -50.84 -2.15
CA VAL A 416 6.91 -51.68 -2.31
C VAL A 416 7.59 -51.94 -0.96
N ALA A 417 7.70 -50.92 -0.10
CA ALA A 417 8.27 -51.07 1.22
C ALA A 417 7.46 -52.00 2.15
N ILE A 418 6.13 -52.07 1.98
CA ILE A 418 5.25 -52.96 2.77
C ILE A 418 5.28 -54.39 2.22
N GLN A 419 5.26 -54.57 0.89
CA GLN A 419 5.25 -55.90 0.28
C GLN A 419 6.57 -56.66 0.46
N ASP A 420 7.67 -55.96 0.72
CA ASP A 420 8.98 -56.57 0.94
C ASP A 420 9.17 -57.09 2.38
N GLU A 421 8.13 -57.15 3.22
CA GLU A 421 8.18 -57.75 4.58
C GLU A 421 8.53 -59.26 4.59
N GLU A 422 8.43 -59.97 3.46
CA GLU A 422 8.85 -61.38 3.37
C GLU A 422 10.35 -61.56 3.05
N THR A 423 11.07 -60.51 2.65
CA THR A 423 12.53 -60.58 2.55
C THR A 423 13.17 -59.65 3.58
N ASN A 424 14.14 -60.15 4.36
CA ASN A 424 14.81 -59.49 5.49
C ASN A 424 15.57 -58.19 5.12
N TRP A 425 14.89 -57.19 4.56
CA TRP A 425 15.44 -55.86 4.31
C TRP A 425 15.17 -54.96 5.50
N HIS A 426 16.27 -54.54 6.11
CA HIS A 426 16.28 -53.81 7.36
C HIS A 426 15.53 -52.46 7.29
N PRO A 427 14.76 -52.08 8.34
CA PRO A 427 14.19 -50.74 8.52
C PRO A 427 15.21 -49.59 8.62
N ARG A 428 16.51 -49.87 8.42
CA ARG A 428 17.60 -48.91 8.48
C ARG A 428 17.57 -47.89 7.32
N LEU A 429 17.08 -48.22 6.13
CA LEU A 429 17.14 -47.29 5.00
C LEU A 429 16.20 -46.10 5.18
N PHE A 430 14.93 -46.35 5.55
CA PHE A 430 13.96 -45.30 5.84
C PHE A 430 14.38 -44.46 7.04
N TYR A 431 14.85 -45.11 8.12
CA TYR A 431 15.37 -44.40 9.28
C TYR A 431 16.55 -43.49 8.90
N THR A 432 17.48 -43.96 8.06
CA THR A 432 18.64 -43.16 7.63
C THR A 432 18.24 -41.97 6.74
N ILE A 433 17.24 -42.13 5.87
CA ILE A 433 16.74 -41.03 5.01
C ILE A 433 16.02 -39.98 5.86
N PHE A 434 15.13 -40.40 6.76
CA PHE A 434 14.43 -39.48 7.66
C PHE A 434 15.39 -38.80 8.64
N GLN A 435 16.38 -39.51 9.16
CA GLN A 435 17.40 -38.95 10.04
C GLN A 435 18.27 -37.93 9.29
N ARG A 436 18.71 -38.22 8.06
CA ARG A 436 19.45 -37.25 7.23
C ARG A 436 18.62 -36.03 6.80
N LEU A 437 17.32 -36.19 6.58
CA LEU A 437 16.41 -35.07 6.31
C LEU A 437 16.21 -34.22 7.57
N SER A 438 16.01 -34.85 8.72
CA SER A 438 15.91 -34.20 10.04
C SER A 438 17.18 -33.42 10.36
N ASP A 439 18.35 -34.03 10.19
CA ASP A 439 19.65 -33.41 10.43
C ASP A 439 19.89 -32.22 9.49
N LYS A 440 19.48 -32.31 8.22
CA LYS A 440 19.58 -31.17 7.27
C LYS A 440 18.62 -30.03 7.61
N ILE A 441 17.43 -30.33 8.13
CA ILE A 441 16.49 -29.30 8.57
C ILE A 441 17.03 -28.59 9.82
N HIS A 442 17.61 -29.33 10.78
CA HIS A 442 18.24 -28.78 11.99
C HIS A 442 19.54 -28.01 11.69
N ALA A 443 20.33 -28.45 10.71
CA ALA A 443 21.53 -27.72 10.28
C ALA A 443 21.19 -26.40 9.56
N ARG A 444 20.00 -26.27 8.97
CA ARG A 444 19.54 -25.01 8.37
C ARG A 444 18.97 -24.01 9.39
N SER A 445 18.43 -24.48 10.51
CA SER A 445 17.93 -23.59 11.56
C SER A 445 19.03 -22.99 12.44
N THR A 446 20.23 -23.58 12.46
CA THR A 446 21.37 -23.13 13.29
C THR A 446 22.29 -22.12 12.61
N VAL A 447 22.19 -21.91 11.28
CA VAL A 447 23.07 -20.98 10.53
C VAL A 447 22.55 -19.53 10.51
N SER A 448 21.48 -19.21 11.24
CA SER A 448 20.87 -17.86 11.23
C SER A 448 21.05 -17.07 12.54
N ALA A 449 21.86 -17.53 13.50
CA ALA A 449 21.90 -16.92 14.84
C ALA A 449 23.26 -16.38 15.32
N ASP A 450 24.38 -16.60 14.62
CA ASP A 450 25.72 -16.36 15.22
C ASP A 450 26.65 -15.38 14.47
N ASP A 451 26.11 -14.50 13.62
CA ASP A 451 26.88 -13.39 13.05
C ASP A 451 26.31 -12.03 13.51
N THR A 452 26.61 -11.62 14.74
CA THR A 452 26.76 -10.20 15.15
C THR A 452 27.18 -10.08 16.62
N CYS A 453 28.49 -10.02 16.86
CA CYS A 453 29.16 -9.06 17.76
C CYS A 453 30.53 -9.58 18.19
N ASN A 454 31.57 -9.19 17.46
CA ASN A 454 32.90 -9.05 18.02
C ASN A 454 33.64 -7.95 17.25
N THR A 455 33.55 -6.71 17.72
CA THR A 455 34.64 -5.75 17.57
C THR A 455 34.95 -5.15 18.94
N SER A 456 36.22 -5.31 19.28
CA SER A 456 36.87 -5.00 20.55
C SER A 456 37.30 -3.54 20.64
N THR A 457 37.29 -3.00 21.88
CA THR A 457 38.35 -2.17 22.51
C THR A 457 39.01 -1.09 21.65
N GLY A 458 38.97 0.20 21.96
CA GLY A 458 39.09 0.86 23.25
C GLY A 458 40.15 1.96 23.12
N LYS A 459 39.89 3.15 23.65
CA LYS A 459 40.93 4.13 24.06
C LYS A 459 40.29 5.18 24.97
N THR A 460 40.59 5.04 26.24
CA THR A 460 40.41 6.04 27.29
C THR A 460 41.72 6.82 27.34
N GLU A 461 41.68 8.12 27.10
CA GLU A 461 42.79 9.02 27.46
C GLU A 461 42.19 10.27 28.10
N GLN A 462 42.54 10.46 29.37
CA GLN A 462 42.34 11.69 30.13
C GLN A 462 43.17 12.81 29.52
N LEU A 463 42.63 14.03 29.48
CA LEU A 463 43.33 15.26 29.91
C LEU A 463 42.38 16.46 29.80
N LEU A 464 42.23 17.15 30.95
CA LEU A 464 41.75 18.52 31.19
C LEU A 464 40.33 18.92 30.79
#